data_AF-A0A7K9ZV89-F1
#
_entry.id   AF-A0A7K9ZV89-F1
#
_cell.length_a   1.000
_cell.length_b   1.000
_cell.length_c   1.000
_cell.angle_alpha   90.00
_cell.angle_beta   90.00
_cell.angle_gamma   90.00
#
_symmetry.space_group_name_H-M   'P 1'
#
loop_
_entity.id
_entity.type
_entity.pdbx_description
1 polymer ?
#
loop_
_entity_poly.entity_id
_entity_poly.type
_entity_poly.pdbx_seq_one_letter_code
_entity_poly.pdbx_strand_id
1 'polypeptide(L)'
;EDCDRWFHLPCAKEGGCVTEYITPYSSYCPEHCPEQDVRVIPEPGTECPICMEPVEDRRSYRTLVCPACKRAWFHRDCIQGQALRAGALYFQCPLCRDDDEFAVQMFLMGIRIPFR
;
A
#
# COMPACT_ATOMS: atom_id res chain seq x y z
N GLU A 1 13.31 -8.16 12.92
CA GLU A 1 13.93 -6.86 12.54
C GLU A 1 15.30 -7.05 11.91
N ASP A 2 16.11 -8.04 12.31
CA ASP A 2 17.32 -8.43 11.57
C ASP A 2 17.08 -9.62 10.62
N CYS A 3 16.90 -9.34 9.34
CA CYS A 3 16.83 -10.34 8.29
C CYS A 3 17.84 -10.00 7.18
N ASP A 4 18.90 -10.80 7.03
CA ASP A 4 20.00 -10.58 6.05
C ASP A 4 19.61 -10.89 4.59
N ARG A 5 18.32 -10.78 4.23
CA ARG A 5 17.84 -11.07 2.88
C ARG A 5 17.94 -9.81 2.00
N TRP A 6 18.46 -10.01 0.79
CA TRP A 6 18.61 -8.98 -0.23
C TRP A 6 17.72 -9.30 -1.43
N PHE A 7 17.20 -8.28 -2.08
CA PHE A 7 16.25 -8.44 -3.16
C PHE A 7 16.60 -7.51 -4.32
N HIS A 8 16.56 -8.03 -5.55
CA HIS A 8 16.40 -7.14 -6.70
C HIS A 8 15.03 -6.48 -6.62
N LEU A 9 14.93 -5.20 -6.98
CA LEU A 9 13.69 -4.43 -6.83
C LEU A 9 12.47 -5.08 -7.53
N PRO A 10 12.57 -5.63 -8.76
CA PRO A 10 11.44 -6.32 -9.37
C PRO A 10 11.04 -7.60 -8.61
N CYS A 11 12.04 -8.37 -8.17
CA CYS A 11 11.83 -9.61 -7.42
C CYS A 11 11.25 -9.36 -6.03
N ALA A 12 11.59 -8.23 -5.39
CA ALA A 12 11.01 -7.82 -4.12
C ALA A 12 9.49 -7.68 -4.24
N LYS A 13 9.01 -7.02 -5.31
CA LYS A 13 7.58 -6.85 -5.57
C LYS A 13 6.89 -8.20 -5.76
N GLU A 14 7.44 -9.06 -6.61
CA GLU A 14 6.88 -10.40 -6.90
C GLU A 14 6.87 -11.30 -5.66
N GLY A 15 7.91 -11.18 -4.83
CA GLY A 15 8.06 -11.94 -3.59
C GLY A 15 7.20 -11.45 -2.44
N GLY A 16 6.43 -10.37 -2.58
CA GLY A 16 5.62 -9.83 -1.48
C GLY A 16 6.43 -9.02 -0.44
N CYS A 17 7.60 -8.52 -0.84
CA CYS A 17 8.44 -7.67 0.00
C CYS A 17 7.97 -6.22 -0.06
N VAL A 18 8.15 -5.48 1.03
CA VAL A 18 7.90 -4.04 1.07
C VAL A 18 9.22 -3.30 0.94
N THR A 19 9.27 -2.26 0.10
CA THR A 19 10.45 -1.39 -0.03
C THR A 19 10.04 0.04 0.22
N GLU A 20 10.74 0.72 1.12
CA GLU A 20 10.56 2.13 1.40
C GLU A 20 11.38 2.95 0.41
N TYR A 21 10.73 3.91 -0.26
CA TYR A 21 11.37 4.75 -1.28
C TYR A 21 11.97 6.04 -0.68
N ILE A 22 12.53 5.94 0.53
CA ILE A 22 13.25 7.00 1.24
C ILE A 22 14.52 6.44 1.86
N THR A 23 15.58 7.24 1.95
CA THR A 23 16.85 6.86 2.58
C THR A 23 16.62 6.31 4.01
N PRO A 24 17.18 5.14 4.36
CA PRO A 24 18.24 4.41 3.66
C PRO A 24 17.79 3.39 2.58
N TYR A 25 16.52 3.44 2.15
CA TYR A 25 15.89 2.51 1.20
C TYR A 25 15.75 1.10 1.74
N SER A 26 15.19 0.99 2.95
CA SER A 26 14.95 -0.28 3.61
C SER A 26 14.02 -1.19 2.79
N SER A 27 14.33 -2.48 2.77
CA SER A 27 13.49 -3.51 2.18
C SER A 27 13.21 -4.59 3.21
N TYR A 28 11.95 -5.00 3.30
CA TYR A 28 11.46 -5.96 4.28
C TYR A 28 10.98 -7.22 3.57
N CYS A 29 11.46 -8.38 4.03
CA CYS A 29 11.01 -9.65 3.50
C CYS A 29 9.55 -9.93 3.90
N PRO A 30 8.87 -10.90 3.27
CA PRO A 30 7.44 -11.13 3.52
C PRO A 30 7.12 -11.56 4.96
N GLU A 31 8.10 -12.15 5.67
CA GLU A 31 7.98 -12.58 7.07
C GLU A 31 8.16 -11.42 8.06
N HIS A 32 8.80 -10.33 7.62
CA HIS A 32 9.14 -9.17 8.45
C HIS A 32 8.62 -7.86 7.84
N CYS A 33 7.65 -7.94 6.93
CA CYS A 33 7.10 -6.76 6.28
C CYS A 33 6.24 -5.96 7.26
N PRO A 34 6.22 -4.63 7.14
CA PRO A 34 5.33 -3.82 7.95
C PRO A 34 3.88 -4.13 7.57
N GLU A 35 3.02 -4.16 8.58
CA GLU A 35 1.58 -4.38 8.43
C GLU A 35 0.81 -3.12 8.81
N GLN A 36 -0.40 -2.96 8.26
CA GLN A 36 -1.30 -1.91 8.72
C GLN A 36 -1.93 -2.27 10.06
N ASP A 37 -1.77 -1.42 11.07
CA ASP A 37 -2.35 -1.61 12.42
C ASP A 37 -3.89 -1.47 12.46
N VAL A 38 -4.51 -1.21 11.31
CA VAL A 38 -5.96 -1.11 11.17
C VAL A 38 -6.58 -2.51 11.25
N ARG A 39 -7.22 -2.84 12.39
CA ARG A 39 -7.84 -4.15 12.66
C ARG A 39 -9.16 -4.44 11.93
N VAL A 40 -9.43 -3.76 10.82
CA VAL A 40 -10.66 -3.96 10.03
C VAL A 40 -10.40 -5.04 8.97
N ILE A 41 -11.45 -5.78 8.60
CA ILE A 41 -11.44 -6.78 7.53
C ILE A 41 -12.49 -6.32 6.51
N PRO A 42 -12.23 -6.42 5.20
CA PRO A 42 -13.23 -6.05 4.20
C PRO A 42 -14.44 -6.98 4.30
N GLU A 43 -15.64 -6.43 4.13
CA GLU A 43 -16.83 -7.25 3.99
C GLU A 43 -16.78 -8.05 2.68
N PRO A 44 -17.38 -9.24 2.60
CA PRO A 44 -17.44 -10.00 1.36
C PRO A 44 -18.02 -9.16 0.21
N GLY A 45 -17.29 -9.11 -0.92
CA GLY A 45 -17.68 -8.29 -2.07
C GLY A 45 -17.29 -6.82 -1.96
N THR A 46 -16.45 -6.41 -1.00
CA THR A 46 -15.86 -5.08 -1.01
C THR A 46 -15.09 -4.85 -2.30
N GLU A 47 -15.42 -3.79 -3.03
CA GLU A 47 -14.79 -3.42 -4.30
C GLU A 47 -13.68 -2.39 -4.09
N CYS A 48 -12.64 -2.50 -4.91
CA CYS A 48 -11.59 -1.49 -5.01
C CYS A 48 -12.13 -0.25 -5.73
N PRO A 49 -12.16 0.94 -5.09
CA PRO A 49 -12.73 2.16 -5.70
C PRO A 49 -12.02 2.65 -6.98
N ILE A 50 -10.87 2.05 -7.34
CA ILE A 50 -10.06 2.45 -8.50
C ILE A 50 -10.43 1.64 -9.74
N CYS A 51 -10.58 0.32 -9.61
CA CYS A 51 -10.88 -0.58 -10.72
C CYS A 51 -12.31 -1.13 -10.69
N MET A 52 -13.05 -0.93 -9.59
CA MET A 52 -14.41 -1.45 -9.36
C MET A 52 -14.48 -2.99 -9.35
N GLU A 53 -13.36 -3.67 -9.07
CA GLU A 53 -13.29 -5.12 -8.93
C GLU A 53 -13.14 -5.51 -7.44
N PRO A 54 -13.61 -6.71 -7.03
CA PRO A 54 -13.54 -7.14 -5.64
C PRO A 54 -12.08 -7.28 -5.17
N VAL A 55 -11.82 -6.88 -3.92
CA VAL A 55 -10.54 -7.13 -3.24
C VAL A 55 -10.55 -8.49 -2.55
N GLU A 56 -9.37 -8.99 -2.17
CA GLU A 56 -9.29 -10.15 -1.27
C GLU A 56 -10.04 -9.83 0.03
N ASP A 57 -10.79 -10.81 0.54
CA ASP A 57 -11.56 -10.77 1.78
C ASP A 57 -10.69 -10.79 3.06
N ARG A 58 -9.41 -10.42 2.92
CA ARG A 58 -8.42 -10.39 3.98
C ARG A 58 -7.39 -9.28 3.73
N ARG A 59 -6.76 -8.85 4.81
CA ARG A 59 -5.52 -8.07 4.73
C ARG A 59 -4.42 -8.98 4.20
N SER A 60 -3.72 -8.52 3.17
CA SER A 60 -2.59 -9.22 2.57
C SER A 60 -1.67 -8.20 1.91
N TYR A 61 -0.47 -8.63 1.49
CA TYR A 61 0.42 -7.78 0.71
C TYR A 61 -0.26 -7.14 -0.52
N ARG A 62 -1.28 -7.79 -1.09
CA ARG A 62 -2.00 -7.36 -2.29
C ARG A 62 -3.16 -6.42 -2.00
N THR A 63 -3.59 -6.29 -0.75
CA THR A 63 -4.80 -5.55 -0.37
C THR A 63 -4.50 -4.59 0.76
N LEU A 64 -4.71 -3.29 0.51
CA LEU A 64 -4.45 -2.20 1.47
C LEU A 64 -5.75 -1.47 1.82
N VAL A 65 -5.84 -0.94 3.04
CA VAL A 65 -6.98 -0.16 3.52
C VAL A 65 -6.59 1.29 3.76
N CYS A 66 -7.50 2.24 3.51
CA CYS A 66 -7.31 3.61 3.96
C CYS A 66 -7.37 3.67 5.49
N PRO A 67 -6.31 4.14 6.18
CA PRO A 67 -6.26 4.18 7.64
C PRO A 67 -7.28 5.16 8.25
N ALA A 68 -7.51 6.29 7.58
CA ALA A 68 -8.40 7.35 8.05
C ALA A 68 -9.87 6.90 8.05
N CYS A 69 -10.38 6.46 6.89
CA CYS A 69 -11.80 6.10 6.78
C CYS A 69 -12.12 4.63 7.09
N LYS A 70 -11.13 3.74 7.01
CA LYS A 70 -11.26 2.28 7.27
C LYS A 70 -12.29 1.56 6.40
N ARG A 71 -12.77 2.22 5.35
CA ARG A 71 -13.84 1.76 4.45
C ARG A 71 -13.36 1.54 3.03
N ALA A 72 -12.34 2.29 2.59
CA ALA A 72 -11.78 2.16 1.26
C ALA A 72 -10.67 1.10 1.28
N TRP A 73 -10.86 0.06 0.48
CA TRP A 73 -9.91 -1.04 0.29
C TRP A 73 -9.39 -1.01 -1.15
N PHE A 74 -8.12 -1.32 -1.36
CA PHE A 74 -7.46 -1.17 -2.65
C PHE A 74 -6.60 -2.37 -2.97
N HIS A 75 -6.59 -2.80 -4.24
CA HIS A 75 -5.48 -3.61 -4.72
C HIS A 75 -4.20 -2.77 -4.71
N ARG A 76 -3.10 -3.35 -4.22
CA ARG A 76 -1.77 -2.71 -4.17
C ARG A 76 -1.37 -2.13 -5.53
N ASP A 77 -1.59 -2.87 -6.61
CA ASP A 77 -1.24 -2.41 -7.96
C ASP A 77 -2.09 -1.22 -8.42
N CYS A 78 -3.38 -1.21 -8.08
CA CYS A 78 -4.26 -0.08 -8.39
C CYS A 78 -3.81 1.19 -7.68
N ILE A 79 -3.53 1.09 -6.37
CA ILE A 79 -3.09 2.26 -5.60
C ILE A 79 -1.68 2.72 -6.00
N GLN A 80 -0.79 1.79 -6.34
CA GLN A 80 0.52 2.11 -6.91
C GLN A 80 0.38 2.88 -8.24
N GLY A 81 -0.54 2.46 -9.10
CA GLY A 81 -0.85 3.17 -10.34
C GLY A 81 -1.41 4.57 -10.10
N GLN A 82 -2.31 4.72 -9.13
CA GLN A 82 -2.84 6.03 -8.73
C GLN A 82 -1.73 6.95 -8.20
N ALA A 83 -0.88 6.45 -7.30
CA ALA A 83 0.23 7.22 -6.73
C ALA A 83 1.21 7.75 -7.80
N LEU A 84 1.57 6.92 -8.78
CA LEU A 84 2.47 7.32 -9.87
C LEU A 84 1.89 8.40 -10.78
N ARG A 85 0.56 8.46 -10.91
CA ARG A 85 -0.17 9.42 -11.74
C ARG A 85 -0.43 10.73 -10.99
N ALA A 86 -0.91 10.64 -9.75
CA ALA A 86 -1.26 11.79 -8.92
C ALA A 86 -0.01 12.54 -8.42
N GLY A 87 1.05 11.80 -8.07
CA GLY A 87 2.21 12.37 -7.39
C GLY A 87 1.90 12.83 -5.96
N ALA A 88 2.94 13.21 -5.22
CA ALA A 88 2.86 13.52 -3.80
C ALA A 88 1.86 14.65 -3.46
N LEU A 89 1.68 15.63 -4.34
CA LEU A 89 0.82 16.79 -4.10
C LEU A 89 -0.69 16.50 -4.18
N TYR A 90 -1.09 15.42 -4.85
CA TYR A 90 -2.50 15.12 -5.11
C TYR A 90 -2.89 13.69 -4.72
N PHE A 91 -1.99 12.98 -4.03
CA PHE A 91 -2.23 11.60 -3.64
C PHE A 91 -3.07 11.53 -2.37
N GLN A 92 -4.36 11.29 -2.56
CA GLN A 92 -5.37 11.26 -1.50
C GLN A 92 -6.28 10.04 -1.65
N CYS A 93 -6.94 9.65 -0.57
CA CYS A 93 -7.93 8.58 -0.60
C CYS A 93 -9.09 8.96 -1.53
N PRO A 94 -9.44 8.13 -2.55
CA PRO A 94 -10.56 8.41 -3.44
C PRO A 94 -11.93 8.54 -2.74
N LEU A 95 -12.08 7.94 -1.56
CA LEU A 95 -13.35 7.92 -0.82
C LEU A 95 -13.49 9.09 0.16
N CYS A 96 -12.51 9.30 1.05
CA CYS A 96 -12.60 10.31 2.11
C CYS A 96 -11.73 11.56 1.87
N ARG A 97 -10.91 11.57 0.81
CA ARG A 97 -9.99 12.67 0.46
C ARG A 97 -8.92 13.00 1.50
N ASP A 98 -8.70 12.09 2.45
CA ASP A 98 -7.55 12.20 3.35
C ASP A 98 -6.25 12.05 2.54
N ASP A 99 -5.36 13.01 2.67
CA ASP A 99 -4.04 13.09 2.04
C ASP A 99 -2.89 13.07 3.04
N ASP A 100 -3.17 13.16 4.34
CA ASP A 100 -2.19 13.10 5.41
C ASP A 100 -1.91 11.64 5.85
N GLU A 101 -2.81 11.06 6.65
CA GLU A 101 -2.62 9.73 7.23
C GLU A 101 -2.57 8.65 6.13
N PHE A 102 -3.40 8.83 5.11
CA PHE A 102 -3.46 7.98 3.94
C PHE A 102 -2.13 7.94 3.19
N ALA A 103 -1.57 9.09 2.82
CA ALA A 103 -0.35 9.12 2.01
C ALA A 103 0.84 8.52 2.79
N VAL A 104 0.96 8.86 4.07
CA VAL A 104 2.01 8.32 4.96
C VAL A 104 1.89 6.80 5.08
N GLN A 105 0.70 6.27 5.36
CA GLN A 105 0.53 4.83 5.51
C GLN A 105 0.77 4.08 4.19
N MET A 106 0.27 4.58 3.06
CA MET A 106 0.55 3.95 1.76
C MET A 106 2.05 3.96 1.45
N PHE A 107 2.76 5.05 1.79
CA PHE A 107 4.21 5.15 1.63
C PHE A 107 4.96 4.11 2.47
N LEU A 108 4.62 3.97 3.76
CA LEU A 108 5.21 2.97 4.67
C LEU A 108 4.93 1.53 4.23
N MET A 109 3.77 1.31 3.59
CA MET A 109 3.45 0.04 2.94
C MET A 109 4.21 -0.13 1.60
N GLY A 110 5.16 0.73 1.25
CA GLY A 110 5.97 0.62 0.04
C GLY A 110 5.23 0.97 -1.24
N ILE A 111 4.21 1.82 -1.17
CA ILE A 111 3.66 2.48 -2.36
C ILE A 111 4.59 3.63 -2.73
N ARG A 112 5.16 3.58 -3.93
CA ARG A 112 6.01 4.66 -4.44
C ARG A 112 5.17 5.88 -4.81
N ILE A 113 5.43 7.01 -4.16
CA ILE A 113 4.76 8.30 -4.41
C ILE A 113 5.81 9.32 -4.89
N PRO A 114 5.90 9.61 -6.20
CA PRO A 114 6.89 10.55 -6.72
C PRO A 114 6.48 12.01 -6.47
N PHE A 115 7.46 12.88 -6.23
CA PHE A 115 7.28 14.33 -6.40
C PHE A 115 7.25 14.65 -7.90
N ARG A 116 6.17 15.25 -8.38
CA ARG A 116 5.96 15.63 -9.79
C ARG A 116 5.37 17.02 -9.87
#